data_AF-A0A1Q3NBP3-F1
#
_entry.id   AF-A0A1Q3NBP3-F1
#
_cell.length_a   1.000
_cell.length_b   1.000
_cell.length_c   1.000
_cell.angle_alpha   90.00
_cell.angle_beta   90.00
_cell.angle_gamma   90.00
#
_symmetry.space_group_name_H-M   'P 1'
#
loop_
_entity.id
_entity.type
_entity.pdbx_description
1 polymer ?
#
loop_
_entity_poly.entity_id
_entity_poly.type
_entity_poly.pdbx_seq_one_letter_code
_entity_poly.pdbx_strand_id
1 'polypeptide(L)'
;MKKVLGCLSLCIAISGCNNLTNPTSDATNISQLATAGSLSCKANELCPNVVVEWDKQQKDRLQIDVALSSTYEYYDITSMTFSVDNKLFSYEPVGKTQQKYINRLIPKRSSNTFVIPSLFLNELRNAKNVDLMIQTNKGTIKRPVYTPTQQSTLYQNFVRLIETLPRS
;
A
#
# COMPACT_ATOMS: atom_id res chain seq x y z
N MET A 1 30.14 77.18 -6.20
CA MET A 1 30.61 76.96 -4.81
C MET A 1 29.41 76.68 -3.91
N LYS A 2 29.27 75.44 -3.43
CA LYS A 2 28.90 75.08 -2.04
C LYS A 2 28.93 73.55 -1.93
N LYS A 3 29.84 73.12 -1.07
CA LYS A 3 30.15 71.73 -0.71
C LYS A 3 29.16 71.25 0.35
N VAL A 4 29.08 69.93 0.54
CA VAL A 4 29.10 69.20 1.84
C VAL A 4 28.08 68.06 1.90
N LEU A 5 28.66 66.85 2.07
CA LEU A 5 28.27 65.66 2.84
C LEU A 5 26.82 65.14 2.70
N GLY A 6 26.56 63.88 2.38
CA GLY A 6 27.28 62.69 2.84
C GLY A 6 26.62 62.14 4.10
N CYS A 7 25.52 61.40 3.95
CA CYS A 7 24.94 60.58 5.02
C CYS A 7 24.77 59.15 4.51
N LEU A 8 25.68 58.28 4.94
CA LEU A 8 25.46 56.83 4.96
C LEU A 8 24.31 56.55 5.94
N SER A 9 23.26 55.88 5.48
CA SER A 9 22.32 55.18 6.34
C SER A 9 22.46 53.68 6.11
N LEU A 10 23.18 53.06 7.03
CA LEU A 10 23.38 51.63 7.18
C LEU A 10 22.15 51.06 7.91
N CYS A 11 21.26 50.36 7.20
CA CYS A 11 20.22 49.55 7.86
C CYS A 11 20.73 48.11 8.00
N ILE A 12 21.06 47.75 9.24
CA ILE A 12 21.40 46.39 9.65
C ILE A 12 20.10 45.57 9.79
N ALA A 13 20.25 44.27 9.51
CA ALA A 13 19.26 43.23 9.32
C ALA A 13 18.09 43.17 10.31
N ILE A 14 16.94 42.75 9.79
CA ILE A 14 15.92 42.03 10.56
C ILE A 14 15.65 40.69 9.85
N SER A 15 15.83 39.66 10.64
CA SER A 15 15.57 38.23 10.45
C SER A 15 14.19 37.87 9.91
N GLY A 16 14.14 36.80 9.11
CA GLY A 16 12.98 35.90 9.05
C GLY A 16 12.42 35.61 7.65
N CYS A 17 13.15 34.88 6.79
CA CYS A 17 12.45 34.09 5.77
C CYS A 17 11.81 32.90 6.48
N ASN A 18 10.54 33.05 6.83
CA ASN A 18 9.69 31.93 7.24
C ASN A 18 9.70 30.89 6.13
N ASN A 19 10.01 29.65 6.53
CA ASN A 19 9.75 28.44 5.77
C ASN A 19 8.30 28.46 5.29
N LEU A 20 8.08 28.64 4.00
CA LEU A 20 6.84 28.24 3.36
C LEU A 20 7.07 26.93 2.58
N THR A 21 7.58 25.92 3.28
CA THR A 21 7.31 24.54 2.91
C THR A 21 5.85 24.29 3.25
N ASN A 22 4.97 24.43 2.25
CA ASN A 22 3.66 23.79 2.30
C ASN A 22 3.89 22.31 2.61
N PRO A 23 3.42 21.76 3.75
CA PRO A 23 3.19 20.35 3.82
C PRO A 23 1.90 20.13 3.04
N THR A 24 2.02 19.92 1.72
CA THR A 24 1.00 19.12 1.03
C THR A 24 1.14 17.72 1.60
N SER A 25 0.44 17.50 2.72
CA SER A 25 -0.02 16.20 3.13
C SER A 25 -0.76 15.56 1.95
N ASP A 26 -0.55 14.25 1.83
CA ASP A 26 -1.29 13.32 0.98
C ASP A 26 -0.91 13.27 -0.51
N ALA A 27 0.39 13.23 -0.79
CA ALA A 27 0.87 12.30 -1.79
C ALA A 27 1.15 10.95 -1.11
N THR A 28 0.13 10.10 -0.97
CA THR A 28 0.36 8.66 -0.85
C THR A 28 1.22 8.28 -2.05
N ASN A 29 2.46 7.99 -1.73
CA ASN A 29 3.60 8.26 -2.58
C ASN A 29 3.56 7.31 -3.80
N ILE A 30 3.87 7.82 -4.99
CA ILE A 30 3.95 7.04 -6.24
C ILE A 30 4.91 5.83 -6.10
N SER A 31 5.80 5.84 -5.09
CA SER A 31 6.61 4.69 -4.70
C SER A 31 5.83 3.47 -4.18
N GLN A 32 4.60 3.61 -3.68
CA GLN A 32 3.75 2.46 -3.33
C GLN A 32 3.27 1.67 -4.56
N LEU A 33 3.31 2.27 -5.77
CA LEU A 33 3.02 1.55 -7.01
C LEU A 33 4.17 0.63 -7.45
N ALA A 34 5.40 0.85 -6.97
CA ALA A 34 6.55 0.00 -7.31
C ALA A 34 6.52 -1.38 -6.60
N THR A 35 5.77 -1.49 -5.49
CA THR A 35 5.57 -2.72 -4.71
C THR A 35 4.13 -3.26 -4.81
N ALA A 36 3.31 -2.66 -5.67
CA ALA A 36 1.98 -3.14 -6.00
C ALA A 36 2.07 -4.49 -6.72
N GLY A 37 1.73 -5.56 -6.01
CA GLY A 37 1.60 -6.88 -6.58
C GLY A 37 0.24 -7.02 -7.25
N SER A 38 0.20 -7.01 -8.59
CA SER A 38 -1.01 -7.44 -9.28
C SER A 38 -1.23 -8.93 -9.04
N LEU A 39 -2.46 -9.29 -8.70
CA LEU A 39 -2.90 -10.67 -8.69
C LEU A 39 -3.11 -11.17 -10.13
N SER A 40 -3.09 -12.48 -10.30
CA SER A 40 -3.42 -13.12 -11.57
C SER A 40 -4.92 -12.96 -11.84
N CYS A 41 -5.26 -11.99 -12.68
CA CYS A 41 -6.65 -11.66 -13.01
C CYS A 41 -6.92 -11.84 -14.52
N LYS A 42 -8.14 -12.27 -14.85
CA LYS A 42 -8.68 -12.28 -16.21
C LYS A 42 -9.04 -10.87 -16.66
N ALA A 43 -9.27 -10.69 -17.96
CA ALA A 43 -9.85 -9.44 -18.47
C ALA A 43 -11.27 -9.25 -17.92
N ASN A 44 -11.65 -7.99 -17.69
CA ASN A 44 -12.98 -7.55 -17.26
C ASN A 44 -13.47 -8.04 -15.88
N GLU A 45 -12.59 -8.56 -15.03
CA GLU A 45 -12.93 -8.80 -13.62
C GLU A 45 -12.31 -7.75 -12.71
N LEU A 46 -12.92 -7.55 -11.54
CA LEU A 46 -12.34 -6.75 -10.48
C LEU A 46 -11.02 -7.38 -10.04
N CYS A 47 -9.92 -6.69 -10.28
CA CYS A 47 -8.59 -7.14 -9.91
C CYS A 47 -8.07 -6.33 -8.72
N PRO A 48 -7.88 -6.95 -7.55
CA PRO A 48 -7.28 -6.27 -6.42
C PRO A 48 -5.82 -5.93 -6.70
N ASN A 49 -5.44 -4.72 -6.31
CA ASN A 49 -4.05 -4.34 -6.18
C ASN A 49 -3.66 -4.50 -4.70
N VAL A 50 -2.61 -5.27 -4.43
CA VAL A 50 -2.16 -5.58 -3.08
C VAL A 50 -0.68 -5.22 -2.94
N VAL A 51 -0.38 -4.37 -1.97
CA VAL A 51 0.99 -4.01 -1.58
C VAL A 51 1.30 -4.71 -0.27
N VAL A 52 2.50 -5.28 -0.17
CA VAL A 52 3.01 -5.83 1.09
C VAL A 52 4.37 -5.23 1.39
N GLU A 53 4.53 -4.72 2.61
CA GLU A 53 5.79 -4.19 3.13
C GLU A 53 5.96 -4.53 4.62
N TRP A 54 7.19 -4.42 5.12
CA TRP A 54 7.43 -4.44 6.57
C TRP A 54 6.71 -3.27 7.22
N ASP A 55 6.01 -3.52 8.34
CA ASP A 55 5.40 -2.45 9.12
C ASP A 55 6.51 -1.52 9.65
N LYS A 56 6.35 -0.22 9.39
CA LYS A 56 7.39 0.79 9.69
C LYS A 56 7.56 1.05 11.18
N GLN A 57 6.53 0.76 11.99
CA GLN A 57 6.56 0.92 13.43
C GLN A 57 6.98 -0.37 14.13
N GLN A 58 6.58 -1.53 13.59
CA GLN A 58 6.76 -2.84 14.19
C GLN A 58 7.41 -3.80 13.18
N LYS A 59 8.75 -3.89 13.23
CA LYS A 59 9.54 -4.68 12.26
C LYS A 59 9.29 -6.20 12.29
N ASP A 60 8.50 -6.70 13.24
CA ASP A 60 8.04 -8.08 13.33
C ASP A 60 6.68 -8.31 12.66
N ARG A 61 6.11 -7.28 12.01
CA ARG A 61 4.82 -7.32 11.33
C ARG A 61 4.93 -6.87 9.89
N LEU A 62 3.95 -7.27 9.10
CA LEU A 62 3.78 -6.85 7.72
C LEU A 62 2.55 -5.97 7.62
N GLN A 63 2.68 -4.84 6.93
CA GLN A 63 1.56 -4.05 6.47
C GLN A 63 1.15 -4.55 5.09
N ILE A 64 -0.15 -4.80 4.91
CA ILE A 64 -0.75 -5.17 3.63
C ILE A 64 -1.82 -4.14 3.29
N ASP A 65 -1.60 -3.41 2.20
CA ASP A 65 -2.57 -2.46 1.67
C ASP A 65 -3.31 -3.08 0.49
N VAL A 66 -4.64 -3.13 0.58
CA VAL A 66 -5.51 -3.66 -0.47
C VAL A 66 -6.28 -2.52 -1.10
N ALA A 67 -6.31 -2.46 -2.44
CA ALA A 67 -7.11 -1.51 -3.19
C ALA A 67 -7.92 -2.20 -4.30
N LEU A 68 -9.22 -1.90 -4.32
CA LEU A 68 -10.18 -2.33 -5.35
C LEU A 68 -10.58 -1.10 -6.17
N SER A 69 -10.24 -1.08 -7.46
CA SER A 69 -10.64 0.00 -8.37
C SER A 69 -11.74 -0.50 -9.31
N SER A 70 -12.83 0.26 -9.41
CA SER A 70 -14.04 -0.11 -10.15
C SER A 70 -14.63 1.11 -10.87
N THR A 71 -15.27 0.85 -12.01
CA THR A 71 -16.00 1.87 -12.75
C THR A 71 -17.36 2.18 -12.13
N TYR A 72 -17.97 1.21 -11.45
CA TYR A 72 -19.39 1.26 -11.10
C TYR A 72 -19.65 1.39 -9.61
N GLU A 73 -18.83 0.76 -8.76
CA GLU A 73 -19.19 0.46 -7.38
C GLU A 73 -18.07 0.82 -6.40
N TYR A 74 -18.41 1.32 -5.21
CA TYR A 74 -17.53 1.20 -4.04
C TYR A 74 -17.77 -0.13 -3.35
N TYR A 75 -16.78 -0.62 -2.62
CA TYR A 75 -16.80 -1.88 -1.88
C TYR A 75 -16.40 -1.59 -0.44
N ASP A 76 -17.06 -2.25 0.51
CA ASP A 76 -16.58 -2.29 1.88
C ASP A 76 -15.74 -3.55 2.04
N ILE A 77 -14.45 -3.38 2.29
CA ILE A 77 -13.47 -4.45 2.49
C ILE A 77 -13.46 -4.81 3.98
N THR A 78 -13.97 -6.00 4.31
CA THR A 78 -14.27 -6.39 5.70
C THR A 78 -13.27 -7.39 6.27
N SER A 79 -12.66 -8.23 5.44
CA SER A 79 -11.63 -9.16 5.88
C SER A 79 -10.74 -9.62 4.73
N MET A 80 -9.59 -10.17 5.08
CA MET A 80 -8.64 -10.76 4.17
C MET A 80 -8.24 -12.14 4.68
N THR A 81 -8.29 -13.16 3.83
CA THR A 81 -7.90 -14.53 4.16
C THR A 81 -6.90 -15.07 3.16
N PHE A 82 -5.76 -15.55 3.63
CA PHE A 82 -4.87 -16.39 2.84
C PHE A 82 -5.24 -17.85 3.04
N SER A 83 -5.32 -18.60 1.94
CA SER A 83 -5.40 -20.07 1.97
C SER A 83 -4.08 -20.62 1.47
N VAL A 84 -3.27 -21.18 2.36
CA VAL A 84 -1.97 -21.80 2.04
C VAL A 84 -2.13 -23.30 2.18
N ASP A 85 -2.07 -24.04 1.08
CA ASP A 85 -2.26 -25.50 1.06
C ASP A 85 -3.49 -25.97 1.87
N ASN A 86 -4.62 -25.26 1.69
CA ASN A 86 -5.91 -25.45 2.36
C ASN A 86 -5.97 -25.04 3.85
N LYS A 87 -4.89 -24.51 4.43
CA LYS A 87 -4.90 -23.88 5.76
C LYS A 87 -5.27 -22.40 5.62
N LEU A 88 -6.24 -21.95 6.41
CA LEU A 88 -6.77 -20.59 6.33
C LEU A 88 -6.15 -19.67 7.38
N PHE A 89 -5.75 -18.47 6.96
CA PHE A 89 -5.21 -17.40 7.79
C PHE A 89 -6.02 -16.14 7.54
N SER A 90 -6.92 -15.81 8.46
CA SER A 90 -7.85 -14.69 8.33
C SER A 90 -7.42 -13.50 9.19
N TYR A 91 -7.58 -12.31 8.61
CA TYR A 91 -7.18 -11.04 9.21
C TYR A 91 -8.28 -10.00 9.06
N GLU A 92 -8.46 -9.22 10.12
CA GLU A 92 -9.34 -8.05 10.13
C GLU A 92 -8.55 -6.80 9.74
N PRO A 93 -9.20 -5.81 9.09
CA PRO A 93 -8.54 -4.58 8.73
C PRO A 93 -8.25 -3.71 9.96
N VAL A 94 -7.25 -2.85 9.86
CA VAL A 94 -6.89 -1.87 10.89
C VAL A 94 -8.00 -0.83 11.11
N GLY A 95 -8.80 -0.57 10.08
CA GLY A 95 -9.88 0.41 10.16
C GLY A 95 -11.00 0.19 9.15
N LYS A 96 -11.86 1.21 9.05
CA LYS A 96 -12.93 1.24 8.05
C LYS A 96 -12.35 1.39 6.65
N THR A 97 -13.06 0.84 5.67
CA THR A 97 -12.67 0.97 4.26
C THR A 97 -12.73 2.44 3.83
N GLN A 98 -11.63 2.90 3.23
CA GLN A 98 -11.54 4.23 2.64
C GLN A 98 -12.08 4.20 1.21
N GLN A 99 -12.94 5.15 0.87
CA GLN A 99 -13.53 5.27 -0.46
C GLN A 99 -13.10 6.60 -1.08
N LYS A 100 -12.55 6.54 -2.30
CA LYS A 100 -12.01 7.72 -2.99
C LYS A 100 -12.41 7.71 -4.46
N TYR A 101 -12.81 8.89 -4.94
CA TYR A 101 -12.92 9.15 -6.37
C TYR A 101 -11.53 9.34 -6.98
N ILE A 102 -11.17 8.59 -8.02
CA ILE A 102 -9.84 8.64 -8.63
C ILE A 102 -9.83 9.42 -9.95
N ASN A 103 -10.63 9.02 -10.95
CA ASN A 103 -10.68 9.69 -12.25
C ASN A 103 -11.96 9.34 -13.03
N ARG A 104 -12.14 9.87 -14.25
CA ARG A 104 -13.37 9.63 -15.03
C ARG A 104 -13.52 8.22 -15.61
N LEU A 105 -12.43 7.46 -15.80
CA LEU A 105 -12.45 6.15 -16.47
C LEU A 105 -12.70 5.00 -15.47
N ILE A 106 -12.01 5.06 -14.33
CA ILE A 106 -12.17 4.11 -13.21
C ILE A 106 -12.37 4.95 -11.95
N PRO A 107 -13.57 5.54 -11.78
CA PRO A 107 -13.83 6.53 -10.74
C PRO A 107 -13.70 6.04 -9.33
N LYS A 108 -14.04 4.80 -9.00
CA LYS A 108 -14.22 4.41 -7.63
C LYS A 108 -13.05 3.55 -7.16
N ARG A 109 -12.37 3.99 -6.10
CA ARG A 109 -11.39 3.17 -5.38
C ARG A 109 -11.83 2.95 -3.95
N SER A 110 -11.80 1.70 -3.53
CA SER A 110 -11.99 1.28 -2.14
C SER A 110 -10.68 0.69 -1.64
N SER A 111 -10.20 1.10 -0.47
CA SER A 111 -8.93 0.61 0.07
C SER A 111 -8.99 0.37 1.57
N ASN A 112 -8.25 -0.63 2.03
CA ASN A 112 -8.09 -0.91 3.44
C ASN A 112 -6.69 -1.47 3.73
N THR A 113 -6.26 -1.34 4.98
CA THR A 113 -4.95 -1.76 5.45
C THR A 113 -5.12 -2.87 6.47
N PHE A 114 -4.23 -3.86 6.40
CA PHE A 114 -4.15 -5.00 7.30
C PHE A 114 -2.75 -5.04 7.89
N VAL A 115 -2.64 -5.49 9.14
CA VAL A 115 -1.35 -5.76 9.79
C VAL A 115 -1.34 -7.22 10.19
N ILE A 116 -0.34 -7.97 9.69
CA ILE A 116 -0.24 -9.41 9.92
C ILE A 116 1.13 -9.76 10.56
N PRO A 117 1.22 -10.85 11.34
CA PRO A 117 2.50 -11.29 11.89
C PRO A 117 3.48 -11.71 10.78
N SER A 118 4.75 -11.32 10.91
CA SER A 118 5.80 -11.77 9.97
C SER A 118 6.01 -13.29 9.97
N LEU A 119 5.60 -13.98 11.04
CA LEU A 119 5.59 -15.44 11.11
C LEU A 119 4.80 -16.08 9.95
N PHE A 120 3.81 -15.38 9.39
CA PHE A 120 3.07 -15.83 8.20
C PHE A 120 3.99 -16.13 7.01
N LEU A 121 5.11 -15.41 6.86
CA LEU A 121 6.08 -15.66 5.80
C LEU A 121 6.66 -17.08 5.82
N ASN A 122 6.70 -17.73 6.98
CA ASN A 122 7.18 -19.11 7.09
C ASN A 122 6.21 -20.11 6.46
N GLU A 123 4.91 -19.83 6.48
CA GLU A 123 3.89 -20.66 5.83
C GLU A 123 4.07 -20.63 4.30
N LEU A 124 4.64 -19.55 3.75
CA LEU A 124 4.85 -19.38 2.31
C LEU A 124 6.10 -20.06 1.77
N ARG A 125 7.10 -20.39 2.61
CA ARG A 125 8.42 -20.90 2.15
C ARG A 125 8.34 -22.18 1.33
N ASN A 126 7.39 -23.06 1.65
CA ASN A 126 7.20 -24.35 0.99
C ASN A 126 5.76 -24.54 0.49
N ALA A 127 5.00 -23.45 0.38
CA ALA A 127 3.63 -23.51 -0.06
C ALA A 127 3.55 -24.06 -1.48
N LYS A 128 2.61 -24.98 -1.74
CA LYS A 128 2.34 -25.48 -3.10
C LYS A 128 1.27 -24.65 -3.79
N ASN A 129 0.29 -24.19 -3.02
CA ASN A 129 -0.78 -23.33 -3.50
C ASN A 129 -1.07 -22.24 -2.46
N VAL A 130 -1.20 -21.01 -2.94
CA VAL A 130 -1.59 -19.86 -2.13
C VAL A 130 -2.69 -19.12 -2.84
N ASP A 131 -3.85 -19.01 -2.19
CA ASP A 131 -4.94 -18.13 -2.61
C ASP A 131 -5.09 -16.96 -1.65
N LEU A 132 -5.52 -15.81 -2.19
CA LEU A 132 -5.97 -14.66 -1.43
C LEU A 132 -7.48 -14.48 -1.63
N MET A 133 -8.20 -14.35 -0.53
CA MET A 133 -9.63 -14.05 -0.49
C MET A 133 -9.82 -12.70 0.20
N ILE A 134 -10.48 -11.77 -0.49
CA ILE A 134 -10.85 -10.47 0.05
C ILE A 134 -12.37 -10.47 0.20
N GLN A 135 -12.85 -10.40 1.44
CA GLN A 135 -14.27 -10.33 1.71
C GLN A 135 -14.75 -8.89 1.53
N THR A 136 -15.85 -8.73 0.80
CA THR A 136 -16.54 -7.45 0.68
C THR A 136 -18.02 -7.57 0.97
N ASN A 137 -18.68 -6.43 1.14
CA ASN A 137 -20.15 -6.34 1.16
C ASN A 137 -20.83 -6.82 -0.15
N LYS A 138 -20.07 -7.02 -1.23
CA LYS A 138 -20.56 -7.46 -2.55
C LYS A 138 -20.07 -8.86 -2.93
N GLY A 139 -19.63 -9.63 -1.93
CA GLY A 139 -19.12 -10.98 -2.10
C GLY A 139 -17.60 -11.07 -1.97
N THR A 140 -17.11 -12.28 -2.10
CA THR A 140 -15.69 -12.61 -1.92
C THR A 140 -14.94 -12.55 -3.24
N ILE A 141 -13.82 -11.82 -3.27
CA ILE A 141 -12.90 -11.82 -4.40
C ILE A 141 -11.79 -12.82 -4.08
N LYS A 142 -11.76 -13.94 -4.80
CA LYS A 142 -10.72 -14.97 -4.64
C LYS A 142 -9.75 -14.95 -5.81
N ARG A 143 -8.44 -14.90 -5.54
CA ARG A 143 -7.39 -14.91 -6.57
C ARG A 143 -6.22 -15.81 -6.17
N PRO A 144 -5.63 -16.55 -7.12
CA PRO A 144 -4.40 -17.26 -6.86
C PRO A 144 -3.26 -16.26 -6.72
N VAL A 145 -2.50 -16.42 -5.64
CA VAL A 145 -1.24 -15.72 -5.38
C VAL A 145 -0.09 -16.54 -5.94
N TYR A 146 -0.12 -17.85 -5.71
CA TYR A 146 0.88 -18.82 -6.16
C TYR A 146 0.27 -20.18 -6.47
N THR A 147 0.68 -20.77 -7.59
CA THR A 147 0.53 -22.18 -7.94
C THR A 147 1.82 -22.65 -8.62
N PRO A 148 2.05 -23.97 -8.80
CA PRO A 148 3.25 -24.46 -9.48
C PRO A 148 3.40 -23.99 -10.93
N THR A 149 2.29 -23.57 -11.57
CA THR A 149 2.26 -23.12 -12.96
C THR A 149 2.11 -21.60 -13.09
N GLN A 150 1.85 -20.87 -12.00
CA GLN A 150 1.57 -19.44 -12.04
C GLN A 150 1.98 -18.73 -10.75
N GLN A 151 2.80 -17.68 -10.89
CA GLN A 151 3.20 -16.82 -9.78
C GLN A 151 2.73 -15.39 -10.02
N SER A 152 2.01 -14.81 -9.07
CA SER A 152 1.62 -13.40 -9.13
C SER A 152 2.78 -12.48 -8.73
N THR A 153 2.70 -11.20 -9.10
CA THR A 153 3.66 -10.19 -8.61
C THR A 153 3.58 -10.04 -7.09
N LEU A 154 2.39 -10.24 -6.49
CA LEU A 154 2.24 -10.27 -5.03
C LEU A 154 3.09 -11.38 -4.39
N TYR A 155 3.11 -12.58 -4.98
CA TYR A 155 3.96 -13.67 -4.49
C TYR A 155 5.45 -13.30 -4.54
N GLN A 156 5.90 -12.67 -5.63
CA GLN A 156 7.29 -12.22 -5.77
C GLN A 156 7.66 -11.17 -4.71
N ASN A 157 6.72 -10.31 -4.31
CA ASN A 157 6.94 -9.38 -3.20
C ASN A 157 7.11 -10.13 -1.87
N PHE A 158 6.30 -11.16 -1.61
CA PHE A 158 6.49 -12.02 -0.44
C PHE A 158 7.84 -12.74 -0.45
N VAL A 159 8.28 -13.28 -1.59
CA VAL A 159 9.60 -13.92 -1.73
C VAL A 159 10.72 -12.95 -1.34
N ARG A 160 10.68 -11.70 -1.84
CA ARG A 160 11.65 -10.67 -1.46
C ARG A 160 11.66 -10.39 0.05
N LEU A 161 10.51 -10.40 0.72
CA LEU A 161 10.43 -10.24 2.18
C LEU A 161 11.00 -11.46 2.90
N ILE A 162 10.71 -12.68 2.43
CA ILE A 162 11.24 -13.94 2.98
C ILE A 162 12.77 -13.97 2.94
N GLU A 163 13.39 -13.45 1.87
CA GLU A 163 14.85 -13.36 1.73
C GLU A 163 15.50 -12.45 2.77
N THR A 164 14.75 -11.49 3.32
CA THR A 164 15.23 -10.60 4.40
C THR A 164 15.15 -11.21 5.80
N LEU A 165 14.48 -12.36 5.96
CA LEU A 165 14.40 -13.04 7.25
C LEU A 165 15.75 -13.68 7.61
N PRO A 166 16.13 -13.72 8.90
CA PRO A 166 17.28 -14.48 9.36
C PRO A 166 17.17 -15.94 8.87
N ARG A 167 18.26 -16.49 8.34
CA ARG A 167 18.34 -17.91 8.04
C ARG A 167 18.36 -18.65 9.38
N SER A 168 17.31 -19.41 9.66
CA SER A 168 17.25 -20.36 10.77
C SER A 168 18.16 -21.56 10.52
#